data_AF-A0A9E5WSE6-F1
#
_entry.id   AF-A0A9E5WSE6-F1
#
_cell.length_a   1.000
_cell.length_b   1.000
_cell.length_c   1.000
_cell.angle_alpha   90.00
_cell.angle_beta   90.00
_cell.angle_gamma   90.00
#
_symmetry.space_group_name_H-M   'P 1'
#
loop_
_entity.id
_entity.type
_entity.pdbx_description
1 polymer ?
#
loop_
_entity_poly.entity_id
_entity_poly.type
_entity_poly.pdbx_seq_one_letter_code
_entity_poly.pdbx_strand_id
1 'polypeptide(L)'
;LGDVKLAIGRTRLDWATVSLVCLDGDGFSRPGRILIAATGWSQNTGARLEQLGGRRVTLRRNWGRAPSLCEGIPAEIELPVPANRVRCYALDESGRRRSPVSCTDRNGHAILHLTPSAQTLWYEAVIR
;
A
#
# COMPACT_ATOMS: atom_id res chain seq x y z
N LEU A 1 -9.38 10.53 -4.76
CA LEU A 1 -8.76 11.35 -3.69
C LEU A 1 -8.33 12.67 -4.34
N GLY A 2 -9.27 13.59 -4.59
CA GLY A 2 -9.02 14.67 -5.56
C GLY A 2 -8.69 14.09 -6.94
N ASP A 3 -7.64 14.61 -7.59
CA ASP A 3 -7.18 14.19 -8.92
C ASP A 3 -6.46 12.83 -8.94
N VAL A 4 -6.21 12.23 -7.77
CA VAL A 4 -5.66 10.87 -7.67
C VAL A 4 -6.78 9.85 -7.73
N LYS A 5 -6.67 8.87 -8.64
CA LYS A 5 -7.57 7.71 -8.68
C LYS A 5 -6.92 6.49 -8.08
N LEU A 6 -7.74 5.65 -7.45
CA LEU A 6 -7.31 4.45 -6.74
C LEU A 6 -8.19 3.29 -7.19
N ALA A 7 -7.57 2.21 -7.64
CA ALA A 7 -8.24 0.95 -7.89
C ALA A 7 -7.58 -0.13 -7.02
N ILE A 8 -8.35 -0.72 -6.10
CA ILE A 8 -7.87 -1.80 -5.24
C ILE A 8 -8.21 -3.13 -5.89
N GLY A 9 -7.22 -4.01 -5.99
CA GLY A 9 -7.40 -5.39 -6.44
C GLY A 9 -8.05 -6.25 -5.36
N ARG A 10 -8.14 -7.56 -5.60
CA ARG A 10 -8.72 -8.49 -4.62
C ARG A 10 -7.85 -8.56 -3.37
N THR A 11 -8.45 -8.33 -2.21
CA THR A 11 -7.83 -8.54 -0.89
C THR A 11 -8.50 -9.69 -0.14
N ARG A 12 -7.90 -10.13 0.97
CA ARG A 12 -8.32 -11.30 1.74
C ARG A 12 -9.70 -11.13 2.37
N LEU A 13 -10.03 -9.90 2.77
CA LEU A 13 -11.25 -9.56 3.50
C LEU A 13 -12.09 -8.48 2.80
N ASP A 14 -11.86 -8.25 1.50
CA ASP A 14 -12.58 -7.27 0.69
C ASP A 14 -12.51 -5.83 1.22
N TRP A 15 -11.41 -5.48 1.89
CA TRP A 15 -11.09 -4.12 2.29
C TRP A 15 -9.58 -3.85 2.18
N ALA A 16 -9.23 -2.57 2.06
CA ALA A 16 -7.89 -2.04 2.21
C ALA A 16 -7.96 -0.59 2.69
N THR A 17 -6.88 -0.13 3.32
CA THR A 17 -6.64 1.27 3.63
C THR A 17 -5.42 1.73 2.84
N VAL A 18 -5.57 2.81 2.09
CA VAL A 18 -4.46 3.44 1.36
C VAL A 18 -4.35 4.90 1.78
N SER A 19 -3.16 5.32 2.20
CA SER A 19 -2.83 6.72 2.47
C SER A 19 -1.75 7.21 1.52
N LEU A 20 -1.84 8.48 1.14
CA LEU A 20 -0.84 9.19 0.36
C LEU A 20 -0.53 10.49 1.09
N VAL A 21 0.74 10.71 1.41
CA VAL A 21 1.20 11.87 2.18
C VAL A 21 2.38 12.50 1.46
N CYS A 22 2.28 13.79 1.11
CA CYS A 22 3.42 14.54 0.63
C CYS A 22 4.45 14.68 1.75
N LEU A 23 5.64 14.10 1.58
CA LEU A 23 6.79 14.31 2.45
C LEU A 23 7.40 15.70 2.20
N ASP A 24 7.34 16.14 0.94
CA ASP A 24 7.65 17.49 0.49
C ASP A 24 6.86 17.81 -0.79
N GLY A 25 6.86 19.09 -1.18
CA GLY A 25 6.11 19.60 -2.32
C GLY A 25 4.63 19.84 -2.03
N ASP A 26 3.95 20.43 -3.02
CA ASP A 26 2.57 20.93 -2.89
C ASP A 26 1.57 20.05 -3.67
N GLY A 27 1.41 18.81 -3.22
CA GLY A 27 0.38 17.89 -3.72
C GLY A 27 0.87 16.82 -4.71
N PHE A 28 -0.08 16.23 -5.44
CA PHE A 28 0.14 15.01 -6.24
C PHE A 28 0.37 15.26 -7.75
N SER A 29 0.45 16.51 -8.16
CA SER A 29 0.64 16.94 -9.56
C SER A 29 1.91 17.77 -9.78
N ARG A 30 2.67 18.03 -8.71
CA ARG A 30 3.86 18.89 -8.70
C ARG A 30 5.10 18.09 -8.27
N PRO A 31 6.31 18.58 -8.56
CA PRO A 31 7.53 17.95 -8.07
C PRO A 31 7.51 17.80 -6.55
N GLY A 32 7.91 16.64 -6.06
CA GLY A 32 7.88 16.29 -4.65
C GLY A 32 7.89 14.78 -4.39
N ARG A 33 7.98 14.41 -3.12
CA ARG A 33 7.99 13.04 -2.65
C ARG A 33 6.70 12.71 -1.91
N ILE A 34 6.14 11.55 -2.19
CA ILE A 34 4.90 11.07 -1.64
C ILE A 34 5.17 9.73 -0.96
N LEU A 35 4.89 9.65 0.35
CA LEU A 35 4.83 8.40 1.09
C LEU A 35 3.46 7.78 0.88
N ILE A 36 3.44 6.52 0.47
CA ILE A 36 2.23 5.74 0.26
C ILE A 36 2.25 4.58 1.26
N ALA A 37 1.17 4.42 2.02
CA ALA A 37 0.93 3.25 2.85
C ALA A 37 -0.25 2.47 2.27
N ALA A 38 -0.09 1.18 1.99
CA ALA A 38 -1.17 0.31 1.58
C ALA A 38 -1.27 -0.87 2.55
N THR A 39 -2.39 -0.96 3.27
CA THR A 39 -2.59 -1.92 4.35
C THR A 39 -3.93 -2.62 4.21
N GLY A 40 -4.00 -3.85 4.71
CA GLY A 40 -5.21 -4.66 4.74
C GLY A 40 -5.10 -5.63 5.90
N TRP A 41 -5.45 -6.89 5.66
CA TRP A 41 -5.39 -7.89 6.72
C TRP A 41 -3.99 -8.01 7.31
N SER A 42 -3.90 -8.05 8.64
CA SER A 42 -2.64 -8.22 9.36
C SER A 42 -2.88 -9.07 10.61
N GLN A 43 -1.96 -9.99 10.90
CA GLN A 43 -2.06 -10.87 12.06
C GLN A 43 -0.69 -11.43 12.45
N ASN A 44 -0.44 -11.64 13.74
CA ASN A 44 0.69 -12.44 14.21
C ASN A 44 0.67 -13.85 13.60
N THR A 45 1.85 -14.38 13.33
CA THR A 45 2.02 -15.75 12.81
C THR A 45 1.37 -16.76 13.75
N GLY A 46 0.41 -17.53 13.21
CA GLY A 46 -0.26 -18.62 13.91
C GLY A 46 -1.33 -18.21 14.93
N ALA A 47 -1.75 -16.94 14.96
CA ALA A 47 -2.85 -16.53 15.83
C ALA A 47 -4.19 -17.15 15.37
N ARG A 48 -5.07 -17.47 16.33
CA ARG A 48 -6.31 -18.20 16.06
C ARG A 48 -7.50 -17.56 16.76
N LEU A 49 -8.54 -17.28 15.99
CA LEU A 49 -9.80 -16.81 16.53
C LEU A 49 -10.61 -17.99 17.08
N GLU A 50 -11.13 -17.83 18.30
CA GLU A 50 -12.15 -18.67 18.89
C GLU A 50 -13.53 -18.02 18.67
N GLN A 51 -14.48 -18.81 18.17
CA GLN A 51 -15.87 -18.38 17.99
C GLN A 51 -16.62 -18.49 19.32
N LEU A 52 -17.22 -17.39 19.78
CA LEU A 52 -18.02 -17.34 21.01
C LEU A 52 -19.54 -17.38 20.74
N GLY A 53 -19.95 -17.56 19.48
CA GLY A 53 -21.35 -17.50 19.04
C GLY A 53 -21.89 -16.07 18.93
N GLY A 54 -22.97 -15.90 18.17
CA GLY A 54 -23.63 -14.61 17.96
C GLY A 54 -22.75 -13.57 17.25
N ARG A 55 -21.95 -13.97 16.25
CA ARG A 55 -20.98 -13.13 15.51
C ARG A 55 -19.85 -12.54 16.37
N ARG A 56 -19.59 -13.12 17.54
CA ARG A 56 -18.49 -12.72 18.44
C ARG A 56 -17.32 -13.66 18.30
N VAL A 57 -16.12 -13.09 18.23
CA VAL A 57 -14.84 -13.81 18.20
C VAL A 57 -13.92 -13.27 19.28
N THR A 58 -12.95 -14.07 19.72
CA THR A 58 -11.87 -13.66 20.62
C THR A 58 -10.58 -14.38 20.27
N LEU A 59 -9.43 -13.83 20.66
CA LEU A 59 -8.16 -14.54 20.61
C LEU A 59 -7.89 -15.35 21.90
N ARG A 60 -8.47 -14.96 23.04
CA ARG A 60 -8.08 -15.42 24.39
C ARG A 60 -6.56 -15.44 24.59
N ARG A 61 -5.94 -16.62 24.51
CA ARG A 61 -4.49 -16.85 24.67
C ARG A 61 -3.79 -17.17 23.35
N ASN A 62 -4.52 -17.22 22.25
CA ASN A 62 -4.05 -17.65 20.93
C ASN A 62 -3.57 -16.46 20.07
N TRP A 63 -2.75 -15.58 20.65
CA TRP A 63 -2.23 -14.37 20.00
C TRP A 63 -1.17 -14.65 18.93
N GLY A 64 -0.74 -15.90 18.76
CA GLY A 64 0.34 -16.26 17.85
C GLY A 64 1.70 -15.79 18.36
N ARG A 65 2.64 -15.58 17.43
CA ARG A 65 4.00 -15.10 17.71
C ARG A 65 4.49 -14.19 16.58
N ALA A 66 5.61 -13.51 16.81
CA ALA A 66 6.33 -12.81 15.76
C ALA A 66 6.79 -13.78 14.65
N PRO A 67 6.93 -13.31 13.40
CA PRO A 67 6.58 -11.95 12.94
C PRO A 67 5.08 -11.76 12.74
N SER A 68 4.65 -10.50 12.67
CA SER A 68 3.35 -10.15 12.09
C SER A 68 3.36 -10.42 10.59
N LEU A 69 2.34 -11.11 10.11
CA LEU A 69 2.04 -11.29 8.70
C LEU A 69 1.14 -10.16 8.27
N CYS A 70 1.56 -9.42 7.26
CA CYS A 70 0.76 -8.35 6.67
C CYS A 70 0.46 -8.69 5.22
N GLU A 71 -0.78 -8.48 4.81
CA GLU A 71 -1.20 -8.65 3.44
C GLU A 71 -0.58 -7.58 2.54
N GLY A 72 0.09 -7.99 1.47
CA GLY A 72 0.51 -7.07 0.41
C GLY A 72 -0.71 -6.69 -0.44
N ILE A 73 -0.96 -5.39 -0.60
CA ILE A 73 -2.17 -4.90 -1.26
C ILE A 73 -1.94 -4.72 -2.76
N PRO A 74 -2.65 -5.47 -3.63
CA PRO A 74 -2.66 -5.18 -5.05
C PRO A 74 -3.45 -3.89 -5.30
N ALA A 75 -2.84 -2.88 -5.89
CA ALA A 75 -3.53 -1.62 -6.21
C ALA A 75 -2.89 -0.90 -7.39
N GLU A 76 -3.71 -0.15 -8.13
CA GLU A 76 -3.26 0.86 -9.07
C GLU A 76 -3.53 2.25 -8.49
N ILE A 77 -2.51 3.12 -8.50
CA ILE A 77 -2.63 4.54 -8.15
C ILE A 77 -2.35 5.36 -9.39
N GLU A 78 -3.35 6.13 -9.82
CA GLU A 78 -3.24 7.06 -10.95
C GLU A 78 -2.88 8.45 -10.43
N LEU A 79 -1.70 8.95 -10.81
CA LEU A 79 -1.27 10.33 -10.56
C LEU A 79 -1.48 11.18 -11.82
N PRO A 80 -1.94 12.44 -11.68
CA PRO A 80 -2.26 13.33 -12.81
C PRO A 80 -1.00 13.98 -13.42
N VAL A 81 0.04 13.19 -13.67
CA VAL A 81 1.30 13.61 -14.30
C VAL A 81 1.80 12.53 -15.27
N PRO A 82 2.56 12.87 -16.32
CA PRO A 82 3.15 11.89 -17.22
C PRO A 82 4.02 10.86 -16.50
N ALA A 83 3.94 9.58 -16.91
CA ALA A 83 4.69 8.49 -16.28
C ALA A 83 6.21 8.70 -16.26
N ASN A 84 6.77 9.38 -17.26
CA ASN A 84 8.21 9.66 -17.32
C ASN A 84 8.70 10.60 -16.20
N ARG A 85 7.81 11.40 -15.60
CA ARG A 85 8.09 12.28 -14.45
C ARG A 85 8.05 11.54 -13.11
N VAL A 86 7.54 10.31 -13.07
CA VAL A 86 7.36 9.57 -11.83
C VAL A 86 8.41 8.45 -11.70
N ARG A 87 8.90 8.26 -10.48
CA ARG A 87 9.58 7.04 -10.05
C ARG A 87 8.92 6.56 -8.78
N CYS A 88 8.74 5.25 -8.63
CA CYS A 88 8.16 4.67 -7.43
C CYS A 88 9.07 3.55 -6.92
N TYR A 89 9.19 3.44 -5.59
CA TYR A 89 10.04 2.46 -4.92
C TYR A 89 9.25 1.77 -3.82
N ALA A 90 9.41 0.45 -3.68
CA ALA A 90 9.05 -0.23 -2.44
C ALA A 90 10.02 0.22 -1.34
N LEU A 91 9.53 0.40 -0.11
CA LEU A 91 10.36 0.72 1.05
C LEU A 91 10.45 -0.48 1.99
N ASP A 92 11.50 -0.54 2.79
CA ASP A 92 11.52 -1.40 3.98
C ASP A 92 10.94 -0.69 5.22
N GLU A 93 10.91 -1.39 6.35
CA GLU A 93 10.39 -0.90 7.63
C GLU A 93 11.18 0.29 8.20
N SER A 94 12.41 0.54 7.71
CA SER A 94 13.21 1.71 8.06
C SER A 94 12.97 2.91 7.12
N GLY A 95 12.15 2.73 6.09
CA GLY A 95 11.89 3.73 5.05
C GLY A 95 12.94 3.76 3.94
N ARG A 96 13.87 2.80 3.91
CA ARG A 96 14.90 2.74 2.86
C ARG A 96 14.32 2.15 1.58
N ARG A 97 14.64 2.77 0.45
CA ARG A 97 14.25 2.30 -0.89
C ARG A 97 14.82 0.91 -1.17
N ARG A 98 13.95 0.05 -1.71
CA ARG A 98 14.27 -1.25 -2.30
C ARG A 98 14.00 -1.22 -3.80
N SER A 99 13.48 -2.33 -4.33
CA SER A 99 13.17 -2.50 -5.75
C SER A 99 12.22 -1.40 -6.26
N PRO A 100 12.44 -0.94 -7.51
CA PRO A 100 11.50 -0.03 -8.15
C PRO A 100 10.15 -0.72 -8.36
N VAL A 101 9.09 0.08 -8.27
CA VAL A 101 7.72 -0.32 -8.59
C VAL A 101 7.43 0.09 -10.03
N SER A 102 6.74 -0.79 -10.77
CA SER A 102 6.36 -0.50 -12.15
C SER A 102 5.47 0.74 -12.21
N CYS A 103 5.77 1.61 -13.17
CA CYS A 103 5.00 2.80 -13.47
C CYS A 103 4.72 2.83 -14.97
N THR A 104 3.44 2.84 -15.37
CA THR A 104 3.04 2.89 -16.78
C THR A 104 2.30 4.18 -17.08
N ASP A 105 2.18 4.53 -18.36
CA ASP A 105 1.32 5.63 -18.80
C ASP A 105 -0.09 5.12 -19.10
N ARG A 106 -1.10 5.91 -18.73
CA ARG A 106 -2.48 5.74 -19.17
C ARG A 106 -3.05 7.12 -19.49
N ASN A 107 -3.13 7.45 -20.78
CA ASN A 107 -3.64 8.73 -21.28
C ASN A 107 -2.89 9.95 -20.69
N GLY A 108 -1.57 9.87 -20.56
CA GLY A 108 -0.75 10.95 -20.00
C GLY A 108 -0.72 11.01 -18.47
N HIS A 109 -1.35 10.05 -17.78
CA HIS A 109 -1.29 9.88 -16.33
C HIS A 109 -0.39 8.71 -15.95
N ALA A 110 0.33 8.85 -14.84
CA ALA A 110 1.21 7.83 -14.30
C ALA A 110 0.42 6.83 -13.47
N ILE A 111 0.55 5.54 -13.77
CA ILE A 111 -0.08 4.45 -13.04
C ILE A 111 0.98 3.68 -12.26
N LEU A 112 0.94 3.80 -10.93
CA LEU A 112 1.79 3.01 -10.03
C LEU A 112 1.14 1.65 -9.76
N HIS A 113 1.89 0.57 -9.98
CA HIS A 113 1.41 -0.80 -9.81
C HIS A 113 1.91 -1.41 -8.51
N LEU A 114 1.12 -1.27 -7.44
CA LEU A 114 1.43 -1.89 -6.16
C LEU A 114 1.05 -3.37 -6.24
N THR A 115 2.01 -4.26 -6.00
CA THR A 115 1.81 -5.71 -6.07
C THR A 115 2.21 -6.40 -4.76
N PRO A 116 1.56 -7.52 -4.39
CA PRO A 116 1.94 -8.30 -3.20
C PRO A 116 3.40 -8.81 -3.25
N SER A 117 3.96 -8.99 -4.44
CA SER A 117 5.36 -9.41 -4.63
C SER A 117 6.39 -8.38 -4.16
N ALA A 118 5.99 -7.11 -3.93
CA ALA A 118 6.87 -6.09 -3.36
C ALA A 118 7.20 -6.34 -1.87
N GLN A 119 6.42 -7.20 -1.19
CA GLN A 119 6.59 -7.59 0.21
C GLN A 119 6.81 -6.38 1.14
N THR A 120 5.96 -5.35 0.98
CA THR A 120 6.00 -4.14 1.79
C THR A 120 4.60 -3.58 2.02
N LEU A 121 4.49 -2.71 3.02
CA LEU A 121 3.34 -1.85 3.27
C LEU A 121 3.58 -0.42 2.78
N TRP A 122 4.85 -0.07 2.50
CA TRP A 122 5.30 1.30 2.30
C TRP A 122 5.94 1.48 0.94
N TYR A 123 5.61 2.59 0.29
CA TYR A 123 6.17 2.97 -1.00
C TYR A 123 6.50 4.46 -1.01
N GLU A 124 7.50 4.85 -1.81
CA GLU A 124 7.78 6.26 -2.08
C GLU A 124 7.62 6.52 -3.58
N ALA A 125 6.74 7.45 -3.93
CA ALA A 125 6.66 8.02 -5.26
C ALA A 125 7.37 9.38 -5.30
N VAL A 126 8.16 9.59 -6.35
CA VAL A 126 8.89 10.84 -6.61
C VAL A 126 8.41 11.40 -7.93
N ILE A 127 7.85 12.60 -7.90
CA ILE A 127 7.49 13.39 -9.08
C ILE A 127 8.63 14.38 -9.34
N ARG A 128 9.16 14.38 -10.56
CA ARG A 128 10.20 15.33 -11.02
C ARG A 128 9.61 16.52 -11.76
#